data_AF-A0A3M8QSM9-F1
#
_entry.id   AF-A0A3M8QSM9-F1
#
_cell.length_a   1.000
_cell.length_b   1.000
_cell.length_c   1.000
_cell.angle_alpha   90.00
_cell.angle_beta   90.00
_cell.angle_gamma   90.00
#
_symmetry.space_group_name_H-M   'P 1'
#
loop_
_entity.id
_entity.type
_entity.pdbx_description
1 polymer ?
#
loop_
_entity_poly.entity_id
_entity_poly.type
_entity_poly.pdbx_seq_one_letter_code
_entity_poly.pdbx_strand_id
1 'polypeptide(L)'
;MSATPKERRSAWSLAILLGVVITITLQIFSGIAMALGWMSLLPFHVEDGMAAALFILLEWLWLAGTRPGRRTLRDLFPTGQRWRAAGRQCQGIFLGRPTPALNTIVEGAFLLIATLAVLLGLLLVFTALPARFPLLLAGHRALAGLLALLWIIHLLLALHAALARRAEARKC
;
A
#
# COMPACT_ATOMS: atom_id res chain seq x y z
N MET A 1 25.60 6.97 22.00
CA MET A 1 24.19 6.62 21.71
C MET A 1 24.18 5.23 21.11
N SER A 2 23.78 4.21 21.88
CA SER A 2 23.66 2.84 21.36
C SER A 2 22.52 2.79 20.35
N ALA A 3 22.80 2.25 19.16
CA ALA A 3 21.75 1.93 18.20
C ALA A 3 20.87 0.87 18.85
N THR A 4 19.64 1.26 19.25
CA THR A 4 18.65 0.28 19.68
C THR A 4 18.45 -0.71 18.54
N PRO A 5 18.53 -2.03 18.80
CA PRO A 5 18.28 -3.03 17.77
C PRO A 5 16.93 -2.72 17.13
N LYS A 6 16.89 -2.60 15.80
CA LYS A 6 15.63 -2.48 15.04
C LYS A 6 14.79 -3.70 15.44
N GLU A 7 13.78 -3.49 16.30
CA GLU A 7 12.87 -4.53 16.74
C GLU A 7 12.28 -5.19 15.49
N ARG A 8 12.68 -6.44 15.23
CA ARG A 8 12.26 -7.19 14.06
C ARG A 8 10.76 -7.40 14.17
N ARG A 9 10.00 -7.12 13.11
CA ARG A 9 8.58 -7.51 13.04
C ARG A 9 8.48 -8.99 13.40
N SER A 10 7.49 -9.34 14.21
CA SER A 10 7.19 -10.75 14.48
C SER A 10 6.78 -11.45 13.19
N ALA A 11 6.99 -12.76 13.09
CA ALA A 11 6.56 -13.55 11.93
C ALA A 11 5.08 -13.34 11.61
N TRP A 12 4.26 -13.15 12.65
CA TRP A 12 2.83 -12.86 12.51
C TRP A 12 2.53 -11.53 11.82
N SER A 13 3.26 -10.47 12.20
CA SER A 13 3.14 -9.15 11.54
C SER A 13 3.61 -9.18 10.09
N LEU A 14 4.57 -10.05 9.75
CA LEU A 14 5.00 -10.25 8.37
C LEU A 14 3.94 -11.01 7.56
N ALA A 15 3.30 -12.01 8.14
CA ALA A 15 2.22 -12.75 7.50
C ALA A 15 1.01 -11.84 7.20
N ILE A 16 0.63 -10.97 8.15
CA ILE A 16 -0.44 -9.98 7.95
C ILE A 16 -0.10 -9.04 6.80
N LEU A 17 1.10 -8.45 6.81
CA LEU A 17 1.56 -7.55 5.75
C LEU A 17 1.61 -8.24 4.38
N LEU A 18 2.12 -9.48 4.33
CA LEU A 18 2.15 -10.26 3.11
C LEU A 18 0.73 -10.53 2.58
N GLY A 19 -0.21 -10.83 3.47
CA GLY A 19 -1.63 -10.94 3.15
C GLY A 19 -2.16 -9.67 2.49
N VAL A 20 -1.93 -8.49 3.10
CA VAL A 20 -2.31 -7.19 2.51
C VAL A 20 -1.72 -7.02 1.10
N VAL A 21 -0.43 -7.31 0.93
CA VAL A 21 0.24 -7.13 -0.37
C VAL A 21 -0.37 -8.05 -1.42
N ILE A 22 -0.60 -9.32 -1.10
CA ILE A 22 -1.17 -10.30 -2.03
C ILE A 22 -2.59 -9.90 -2.43
N THR A 23 -3.48 -9.69 -1.47
CA THR A 23 -4.89 -9.39 -1.75
C THR A 23 -5.05 -8.06 -2.48
N ILE A 24 -4.30 -7.02 -2.12
CA ILE A 24 -4.40 -5.74 -2.86
C ILE A 24 -3.86 -5.87 -4.29
N THR A 25 -2.80 -6.67 -4.49
CA THR A 25 -2.29 -6.94 -5.84
C THR A 25 -3.34 -7.67 -6.68
N LEU A 26 -3.99 -8.70 -6.13
CA LEU A 26 -5.08 -9.42 -6.79
C LEU A 26 -6.29 -8.52 -7.06
N GLN A 27 -6.66 -7.63 -6.15
CA GLN A 27 -7.70 -6.62 -6.37
C GLN A 27 -7.38 -5.64 -7.49
N ILE A 28 -6.12 -5.18 -7.61
CA ILE A 28 -5.70 -4.32 -8.71
C ILE A 28 -5.86 -5.06 -10.05
N PHE A 29 -5.37 -6.29 -10.15
CA PHE A 29 -5.45 -7.06 -11.40
C PHE A 29 -6.88 -7.43 -11.78
N SER A 30 -7.69 -7.93 -10.83
CA SER A 30 -9.09 -8.25 -11.07
C SER A 30 -9.91 -7.01 -11.41
N GLY A 31 -9.66 -5.88 -10.74
CA GLY A 31 -10.31 -4.60 -11.04
C GLY A 31 -9.98 -4.07 -12.45
N ILE A 32 -8.71 -4.17 -12.88
CA ILE A 32 -8.29 -3.84 -14.25
C ILE A 32 -8.97 -4.77 -15.26
N ALA A 33 -8.97 -6.08 -15.02
CA ALA A 33 -9.59 -7.05 -15.92
C ALA A 33 -11.10 -6.80 -16.08
N MET A 34 -11.80 -6.49 -14.98
CA MET A 34 -13.21 -6.09 -15.03
C MET A 34 -13.42 -4.77 -15.78
N ALA A 35 -12.52 -3.79 -15.65
CA ALA A 35 -12.58 -2.55 -16.43
C ALA A 35 -12.37 -2.79 -17.94
N LEU A 36 -11.66 -3.86 -18.31
CA LEU A 36 -11.49 -4.33 -19.69
C LEU A 36 -12.65 -5.25 -20.16
N GLY A 37 -13.68 -5.47 -19.33
CA GLY A 37 -14.90 -6.19 -19.68
C GLY A 37 -15.00 -7.62 -19.15
N TRP A 38 -14.02 -8.13 -18.39
CA TRP A 38 -14.04 -9.48 -17.84
C TRP A 38 -14.91 -9.58 -16.57
N MET A 39 -16.21 -9.38 -16.72
CA MET A 39 -17.16 -9.33 -15.61
C MET A 39 -17.35 -10.67 -14.89
N SER A 40 -16.91 -11.79 -15.48
CA SER A 40 -16.90 -13.11 -14.82
C SER A 40 -15.99 -13.16 -13.59
N LEU A 41 -15.05 -12.21 -13.44
CA LEU A 41 -14.19 -12.09 -12.27
C LEU A 41 -14.85 -11.38 -11.08
N LEU A 42 -16.07 -10.86 -11.22
CA LEU A 42 -16.74 -10.13 -10.15
C LEU A 42 -16.86 -10.93 -8.84
N PRO A 43 -17.25 -12.23 -8.83
CA PRO A 43 -17.31 -13.00 -7.59
C PRO A 43 -15.94 -13.09 -6.91
N PHE A 44 -14.89 -13.39 -7.67
CA PHE A 44 -13.52 -13.41 -7.17
C PHE A 44 -13.09 -12.06 -6.61
N HIS A 45 -13.37 -10.96 -7.32
CA HIS A 45 -13.04 -9.61 -6.87
C HIS A 45 -13.76 -9.23 -5.56
N VAL A 46 -14.99 -9.71 -5.36
CA VAL A 46 -15.72 -9.50 -4.11
C VAL A 46 -15.12 -10.35 -2.98
N GLU A 47 -14.86 -11.63 -3.21
CA GLU A 47 -14.29 -12.55 -2.22
C GLU A 47 -12.88 -12.13 -1.77
N ASP A 48 -11.98 -11.85 -2.72
CA ASP A 48 -10.64 -11.33 -2.44
C ASP A 48 -10.70 -9.94 -1.77
N GLY A 49 -11.70 -9.12 -2.13
CA GLY A 49 -11.98 -7.87 -1.45
C GLY A 49 -12.33 -8.02 0.03
N MET A 50 -13.08 -9.07 0.41
CA MET A 50 -13.35 -9.39 1.81
C MET A 50 -12.09 -9.86 2.53
N ALA A 51 -11.25 -10.66 1.88
CA ALA A 51 -9.96 -11.06 2.42
C ALA A 51 -9.03 -9.85 2.64
N ALA A 52 -8.97 -8.93 1.67
CA ALA A 52 -8.24 -7.67 1.78
C ALA A 52 -8.72 -6.83 2.97
N ALA A 53 -10.04 -6.74 3.18
CA ALA A 53 -10.61 -6.03 4.32
C ALA A 53 -10.14 -6.61 5.66
N LEU A 54 -10.13 -7.94 5.79
CA LEU A 54 -9.65 -8.62 6.99
C LEU A 54 -8.16 -8.32 7.22
N PHE A 55 -7.30 -8.47 6.21
CA PHE A 55 -5.87 -8.22 6.38
C PHE A 55 -5.55 -6.75 6.68
N ILE A 56 -6.26 -5.79 6.05
CA ILE A 56 -6.11 -4.37 6.37
C ILE A 56 -6.52 -4.09 7.81
N LEU A 57 -7.64 -4.65 8.27
CA LEU A 57 -8.07 -4.52 9.66
C LEU A 57 -7.01 -5.06 10.62
N LEU A 58 -6.48 -6.25 10.36
CA LEU A 58 -5.41 -6.86 11.16
C LEU A 58 -4.14 -6.00 11.17
N GLU A 59 -3.76 -5.41 10.03
CA GLU A 59 -2.61 -4.51 9.95
C GLU A 59 -2.84 -3.25 10.79
N TRP A 60 -4.03 -2.64 10.72
CA TRP A 60 -4.38 -1.49 11.57
C TRP A 60 -4.40 -1.83 13.06
N LEU A 61 -4.95 -2.99 13.44
CA LEU A 61 -4.95 -3.47 14.81
C LEU A 61 -3.52 -3.70 15.31
N TRP A 62 -2.63 -4.24 14.47
CA TRP A 62 -1.23 -4.41 14.82
C TRP A 62 -0.49 -3.07 14.96
N LEU A 63 -0.70 -2.15 14.01
CA LEU A 63 -0.11 -0.81 13.98
C LEU A 63 -0.52 0.02 15.21
N ALA A 64 -1.78 -0.04 15.62
CA ALA A 64 -2.29 0.68 16.78
C ALA A 64 -1.96 -0.05 18.10
N GLY A 65 -2.10 -1.38 18.12
CA GLY A 65 -2.06 -2.19 19.33
C GLY A 65 -0.65 -2.43 19.89
N THR A 66 0.37 -2.50 19.03
CA THR A 66 1.73 -2.89 19.46
C THR A 66 2.70 -1.71 19.54
N ARG A 67 3.68 -1.76 20.46
CA ARG A 67 4.78 -0.77 20.52
C ARG A 67 5.56 -0.66 19.19
N PRO A 68 6.01 -1.76 18.55
CA PRO A 68 6.65 -1.69 17.24
C PRO A 68 5.71 -1.15 16.15
N GLY A 69 4.44 -1.57 16.15
CA GLY A 69 3.42 -1.06 15.23
C GLY A 69 3.25 0.46 15.31
N ARG A 70 3.15 1.02 16.52
CA ARG A 70 3.04 2.49 16.71
C ARG A 70 4.30 3.25 16.30
N ARG A 71 5.47 2.61 16.26
CA ARG A 71 6.67 3.21 15.67
C ARG A 71 6.56 3.20 14.14
N THR A 72 6.22 2.06 13.55
CA THR A 72 5.97 1.95 12.10
C THR A 72 4.90 2.96 11.63
N LEU A 73 3.80 3.11 12.38
CA LEU A 73 2.75 4.07 12.06
C LEU A 73 3.25 5.53 12.01
N ARG A 74 4.13 5.91 12.96
CA ARG A 74 4.76 7.24 12.97
C ARG A 74 5.75 7.45 11.83
N ASP A 75 6.35 6.38 11.34
CA ASP A 75 7.23 6.43 10.18
C ASP A 75 6.41 6.53 8.87
N LEU A 76 5.29 5.80 8.76
CA LEU A 76 4.33 5.86 7.64
C LEU A 76 3.65 7.23 7.50
N PHE A 77 3.36 7.88 8.62
CA PHE A 77 2.75 9.21 8.66
C PHE A 77 3.68 10.22 9.35
N PRO A 78 4.79 10.58 8.69
CA PRO A 78 5.76 11.50 9.27
C PRO A 78 5.15 12.91 9.45
N THR A 79 5.73 13.74 10.31
CA THR A 79 5.28 15.14 10.50
C THR A 79 6.35 16.16 10.08
N GLY A 80 5.91 17.34 9.64
CA GLY A 80 6.68 18.59 9.51
C GLY A 80 8.03 18.53 8.79
N GLN A 81 9.12 18.21 9.52
CA GLN A 81 10.48 18.21 8.97
C GLN A 81 10.75 17.02 8.02
N ARG A 82 10.15 15.86 8.30
CA ARG A 82 10.34 14.65 7.48
C ARG A 82 9.64 14.76 6.12
N TRP A 83 8.49 15.43 6.06
CA TRP A 83 7.83 15.79 4.78
C TRP A 83 8.68 16.73 3.93
N ARG A 84 9.29 17.76 4.55
CA ARG A 84 10.20 18.67 3.85
C ARG A 84 11.46 17.95 3.34
N ALA A 85 11.96 16.99 4.10
CA ALA A 85 13.07 16.14 3.64
C ALA A 85 12.66 15.27 2.45
N ALA A 86 11.47 14.66 2.48
CA ALA A 86 10.94 13.89 1.35
C ALA A 86 10.73 14.76 0.10
N GLY A 87 10.20 15.98 0.24
CA GLY A 87 10.03 16.91 -0.88
C GLY A 87 11.36 17.31 -1.53
N ARG A 88 12.39 17.59 -0.73
CA ARG A 88 13.77 17.81 -1.25
C ARG A 88 14.35 16.55 -1.88
N GLN A 89 13.98 15.37 -1.38
CA GLN A 89 14.43 14.09 -1.93
C GLN A 89 13.74 13.73 -3.23
N CYS A 90 12.49 14.13 -3.46
CA CYS A 90 11.83 14.01 -4.76
C CYS A 90 12.62 14.74 -5.87
N GLN A 91 13.21 15.89 -5.56
CA GLN A 91 14.11 16.60 -6.47
C GLN A 91 15.43 15.83 -6.69
N GLY A 92 15.90 15.10 -5.68
CA GLY A 92 17.09 14.26 -5.72
C GLY A 92 16.91 12.85 -6.30
N ILE A 93 15.70 12.44 -6.71
CA ILE A 93 15.47 11.14 -7.38
C ILE A 93 16.29 11.05 -8.68
N PHE A 94 16.46 12.19 -9.37
CA PHE A 94 17.32 12.31 -10.55
C PHE A 94 18.81 12.07 -10.25
N LEU A 95 19.23 12.10 -8.98
CA LEU A 95 20.62 11.87 -8.54
C LEU A 95 20.88 10.41 -8.13
N GLY A 96 19.91 9.49 -8.36
CA GLY A 96 20.14 8.04 -8.30
C GLY A 96 20.32 7.45 -6.90
N ARG A 97 19.82 8.11 -5.84
CA ARG A 97 19.82 7.54 -4.49
C ARG A 97 18.40 7.12 -4.09
N PRO A 98 18.12 5.82 -3.85
CA PRO A 98 16.84 5.39 -3.30
C PRO A 98 16.69 5.99 -1.90
N THR A 99 15.63 6.78 -1.68
CA THR A 99 15.43 7.45 -0.39
C THR A 99 14.42 6.69 0.47
N PRO A 100 14.80 6.23 1.67
CA PRO A 100 13.91 5.49 2.56
C PRO A 100 12.63 6.25 2.91
N ALA A 101 12.73 7.58 3.04
CA ALA A 101 11.59 8.41 3.45
C ALA A 101 10.48 8.48 2.38
N LEU A 102 10.83 8.54 1.09
CA LEU A 102 9.84 8.52 0.02
C LEU A 102 9.10 7.18 -0.02
N ASN A 103 9.84 6.07 0.09
CA ASN A 103 9.24 4.74 0.11
C ASN A 103 8.24 4.59 1.26
N THR A 104 8.59 5.03 2.46
CA THR A 104 7.70 4.97 3.63
C THR A 104 6.46 5.86 3.47
N ILE A 105 6.57 7.02 2.82
CA ILE A 105 5.41 7.87 2.51
C ILE A 105 4.49 7.19 1.50
N VAL A 106 5.05 6.58 0.46
CA VAL A 106 4.28 5.81 -0.53
C VAL A 106 3.56 4.65 0.14
N GLU A 107 4.21 3.91 1.04
CA GLU A 107 3.59 2.84 1.84
C GLU A 107 2.43 3.36 2.71
N GLY A 108 2.62 4.51 3.38
CA GLY A 108 1.58 5.12 4.21
C GLY A 108 0.37 5.59 3.39
N ALA A 109 0.61 6.23 2.26
CA ALA A 109 -0.43 6.64 1.31
C ALA A 109 -1.17 5.42 0.73
N PHE A 110 -0.42 4.36 0.41
CA PHE A 110 -0.97 3.10 -0.10
C PHE A 110 -1.92 2.47 0.91
N LEU A 111 -1.51 2.33 2.18
CA LEU A 111 -2.36 1.75 3.22
C LEU A 111 -3.64 2.59 3.43
N LEU A 112 -3.53 3.91 3.45
CA LEU A 112 -4.68 4.80 3.63
C LEU A 112 -5.67 4.68 2.47
N ILE A 113 -5.18 4.78 1.22
CA ILE A 113 -6.03 4.68 0.04
C ILE A 113 -6.63 3.27 -0.08
N ALA A 114 -5.88 2.22 0.25
CA ALA A 114 -6.38 0.84 0.26
C ALA A 114 -7.51 0.68 1.26
N THR A 115 -7.36 1.27 2.45
CA THR A 115 -8.42 1.28 3.48
C THR A 115 -9.68 1.96 2.96
N LEU A 116 -9.56 3.14 2.34
CA LEU A 116 -10.71 3.84 1.76
C LEU A 116 -11.35 3.05 0.61
N ALA A 117 -10.54 2.49 -0.29
CA ALA A 117 -11.04 1.70 -1.42
C ALA A 117 -11.84 0.48 -0.95
N VAL A 118 -11.34 -0.23 0.07
CA VAL A 118 -12.04 -1.36 0.68
C VAL A 118 -13.32 -0.91 1.36
N LEU A 119 -13.31 0.16 2.16
CA LEU A 119 -14.54 0.65 2.81
C LEU A 119 -15.62 1.00 1.78
N LEU A 120 -15.24 1.66 0.68
CA LEU A 120 -16.15 1.93 -0.43
C LEU A 120 -16.63 0.64 -1.13
N GLY A 121 -15.74 -0.34 -1.32
CA GLY A 121 -16.08 -1.64 -1.90
C GLY A 121 -17.07 -2.43 -1.04
N LEU A 122 -16.85 -2.49 0.28
CA LEU A 122 -17.78 -3.10 1.23
C LEU A 122 -19.14 -2.39 1.18
N LEU A 123 -19.14 -1.05 1.15
CA LEU A 123 -20.38 -0.29 1.03
C LEU A 123 -21.13 -0.61 -0.27
N LEU A 124 -20.43 -0.72 -1.39
CA LEU A 124 -21.03 -1.10 -2.69
C LEU A 124 -21.63 -2.51 -2.66
N VAL A 125 -20.97 -3.46 -1.99
CA VAL A 125 -21.46 -4.84 -1.83
C VAL A 125 -22.70 -4.88 -0.93
N PHE A 126 -22.64 -4.28 0.26
CA PHE A 126 -23.69 -4.40 1.27
C PHE A 126 -24.91 -3.48 1.07
N THR A 127 -24.77 -2.38 0.32
CA THR A 127 -25.93 -1.53 -0.05
C THR A 127 -26.67 -2.01 -1.30
N ALA A 128 -26.16 -3.08 -1.92
CA ALA A 128 -26.82 -3.84 -2.97
C ALA A 128 -27.43 -3.00 -4.11
N LEU A 129 -26.67 -2.07 -4.71
CA LEU A 129 -26.76 -1.69 -6.15
C LEU A 129 -25.78 -0.55 -6.51
N PRO A 130 -24.77 -0.79 -7.37
CA PRO A 130 -23.97 0.28 -7.98
C PRO A 130 -24.82 1.27 -8.78
N ALA A 131 -25.99 0.83 -9.27
CA ALA A 131 -26.93 1.66 -10.03
C ALA A 131 -27.57 2.79 -9.20
N ARG A 132 -27.64 2.64 -7.86
CA ARG A 132 -28.20 3.68 -6.98
C ARG A 132 -27.17 4.74 -6.57
N PHE A 133 -25.87 4.42 -6.69
CA PHE A 133 -24.78 5.28 -6.25
C PHE A 133 -23.65 5.33 -7.29
N PRO A 134 -23.90 5.89 -8.49
CA PRO A 134 -22.88 5.97 -9.55
C PRO A 134 -21.63 6.74 -9.10
N LEU A 135 -21.79 7.75 -8.23
CA LEU A 135 -20.69 8.50 -7.63
C LEU A 135 -19.82 7.62 -6.72
N LEU A 136 -20.42 6.68 -5.98
CA LEU A 136 -19.70 5.78 -5.09
C LEU A 136 -18.85 4.79 -5.90
N LEU A 137 -19.42 4.24 -6.98
CA LEU A 137 -18.70 3.38 -7.91
C LEU A 137 -17.56 4.13 -8.61
N ALA A 138 -17.80 5.37 -9.07
CA ALA A 138 -16.77 6.21 -9.66
C ALA A 138 -15.64 6.52 -8.66
N GLY A 139 -15.99 6.83 -7.40
CA GLY A 139 -15.03 7.03 -6.32
C GLY A 139 -14.19 5.79 -6.04
N HIS A 140 -14.82 4.62 -5.94
CA HIS A 140 -14.11 3.35 -5.75
C HIS A 140 -13.12 3.07 -6.90
N ARG A 141 -13.56 3.27 -8.15
CA ARG A 141 -12.70 3.13 -9.34
C ARG A 141 -11.53 4.12 -9.35
N ALA A 142 -11.77 5.37 -8.95
CA ALA A 142 -10.73 6.39 -8.85
C ALA A 142 -9.68 6.00 -7.81
N LEU A 143 -10.10 5.54 -6.62
CA LEU A 143 -9.19 5.04 -5.59
C LEU A 143 -8.40 3.80 -6.08
N ALA A 144 -9.04 2.87 -6.78
CA ALA A 144 -8.36 1.71 -7.38
C ALA A 144 -7.30 2.14 -8.40
N GLY A 145 -7.59 3.13 -9.25
CA GLY A 145 -6.61 3.71 -10.17
C GLY A 145 -5.43 4.37 -9.45
N LEU A 146 -5.69 5.09 -8.36
CA LEU A 146 -4.63 5.66 -7.52
C LEU A 146 -3.77 4.57 -6.86
N LEU A 147 -4.37 3.48 -6.40
CA LEU A 147 -3.64 2.33 -5.84
C LEU A 147 -2.76 1.67 -6.90
N ALA A 148 -3.27 1.46 -8.11
CA ALA A 148 -2.48 0.91 -9.20
C ALA A 148 -1.26 1.81 -9.52
N LEU A 149 -1.45 3.13 -9.53
CA LEU A 149 -0.35 4.07 -9.71
C LEU A 149 0.68 3.99 -8.58
N LEU A 150 0.23 4.02 -7.32
CA LEU A 150 1.12 3.90 -6.16
C LEU A 150 1.86 2.56 -6.14
N TRP A 151 1.21 1.48 -6.55
CA TRP A 151 1.82 0.16 -6.68
C TRP A 151 2.95 0.16 -7.71
N ILE A 152 2.74 0.74 -8.89
CA ILE A 152 3.78 0.90 -9.92
C ILE A 152 4.94 1.75 -9.37
N ILE A 153 4.65 2.89 -8.73
CA ILE A 153 5.68 3.75 -8.13
C ILE A 153 6.49 2.96 -7.09
N HIS A 154 5.83 2.22 -6.21
CA HIS A 154 6.47 1.40 -5.20
C HIS A 154 7.38 0.33 -5.81
N LEU A 155 6.92 -0.37 -6.85
CA LEU A 155 7.74 -1.34 -7.59
C LEU A 155 8.97 -0.71 -8.23
N LEU A 156 8.81 0.46 -8.86
CA LEU A 156 9.93 1.18 -9.47
C LEU A 156 10.98 1.58 -8.43
N LEU A 157 10.55 2.09 -7.27
CA LEU A 157 11.43 2.42 -6.15
C LEU A 157 12.15 1.18 -5.61
N ALA A 158 11.42 0.07 -5.44
CA ALA A 158 11.98 -1.20 -4.98
C ALA A 158 13.01 -1.77 -5.97
N LEU A 159 12.72 -1.72 -7.27
CA LEU A 159 13.61 -2.15 -8.33
C LEU A 159 14.88 -1.29 -8.37
N HIS A 160 14.73 0.04 -8.31
CA HIS A 160 15.86 0.96 -8.29
C HIS A 160 16.78 0.69 -7.09
N ALA A 161 16.19 0.48 -5.90
CA ALA A 161 16.96 0.13 -4.71
C ALA A 161 17.67 -1.22 -4.83
N ALA A 162 17.05 -2.22 -5.48
CA ALA A 162 17.66 -3.52 -5.72
C ALA A 162 18.83 -3.44 -6.72
N LEU A 163 18.67 -2.66 -7.80
CA LEU A 163 19.72 -2.44 -8.79
C LEU A 163 20.92 -1.68 -8.19
N ALA A 164 20.68 -0.65 -7.38
CA ALA A 164 21.73 0.09 -6.68
C ALA A 164 22.58 -0.84 -5.80
N ARG A 165 21.93 -1.69 -4.98
CA ARG A 165 22.63 -2.69 -4.14
C ARG A 165 23.46 -3.69 -4.95
N ARG A 166 22.95 -4.15 -6.10
CA ARG A 166 23.69 -5.04 -7.01
C ARG A 166 24.91 -4.36 -7.62
N ALA A 167 24.80 -3.07 -7.96
CA ALA A 167 25.90 -2.30 -8.52
C ALA A 167 27.02 -2.06 -7.48
N GLU A 168 26.68 -1.83 -6.21
CA GLU A 168 27.64 -1.72 -5.11
C GLU A 168 28.34 -3.06 -4.85
N ALA A 169 27.60 -4.17 -4.79
CA ALA A 169 28.16 -5.49 -4.57
C ALA A 169 29.13 -5.97 -5.67
N ARG A 170 29.03 -5.42 -6.89
CA ARG A 170 29.97 -5.71 -7.99
C ARG A 170 31.27 -4.90 -7.92
N LYS A 171 31.33 -3.87 -7.08
CA LYS A 171 32.52 -3.02 -6.88
C LYS A 171 33.40 -3.50 -5.72
N CYS A 172 32.91 -4.43 -4.91
CA CYS A 172 33.64 -5.11 -3.84
C CYS A 172 34.18 -6.45 -4.33
#